data_AF-A0A7K9PE02-F1
#
_entry.id   AF-A0A7K9PE02-F1
#
_cell.length_a   1.000
_cell.length_b   1.000
_cell.length_c   1.000
_cell.angle_alpha   90.00
_cell.angle_beta   90.00
_cell.angle_gamma   90.00
#
_symmetry.space_group_name_H-M   'P 1'
#
loop_
_entity.id
_entity.type
_entity.pdbx_description
1 polymer ?
#
loop_
_entity_poly.entity_id
_entity_poly.type
_entity_poly.pdbx_seq_one_letter_code
_entity_poly.pdbx_strand_id
1 'polypeptide(L)'
;LPLFSFSFSGGKDSCYNMMQCVAAGHQIVALANLRPAENTGQTDELDSYMYQTVGHHAIDLYADALDLPLYRGFIKGTSVNTGRVYTACQEDEVEDLYQLMKLVKDKEGVEGVSVGAILSDYQRVRVEDVCRRLNLQPLAYLWHWNQEILLKEMISSNIQAIIIKVAAFGLDPDKHLGKTLGEMEPILLELSEKYGVHVCGEGGEYETFTLDCPLFKKKIVVDSAEVVVHSADAFAPVAYLHFLKLHLENKAKSSGTSVVSSCSCEISCTDDDIFPSSEEYEPQKDIPVIWKTLKHNSLDFTKTFENSGKSLSGYQWFSGITAHFLPSKDKNAQDAAREAFSSLRANLTSEGLKLKDIILVHLYMKSMKDFSVINSVYVTEFDLCPPARVCVETLLPDGVLFCIDCLAHEYDMAKDDVVRDEKLVMHVQSISHWAPASIGPYSQSIKVG
;
A
#
# COMPACT_ATOMS: atom_id res chain seq x y z
N LEU A 1 19.42 -4.11 -3.97
CA LEU A 1 19.98 -2.75 -4.00
C LEU A 1 19.82 -2.17 -2.60
N PRO A 2 20.87 -1.61 -1.97
CA PRO A 2 20.71 -0.93 -0.70
C PRO A 2 19.86 0.32 -0.93
N LEU A 3 18.56 0.22 -0.69
CA LEU A 3 17.64 1.36 -0.77
C LEU A 3 17.85 2.23 0.47
N PHE A 4 18.12 3.50 0.23
CA PHE A 4 18.11 4.54 1.23
C PHE A 4 16.65 4.85 1.55
N SER A 5 16.25 4.64 2.82
CA SER A 5 14.85 4.75 3.27
C SER A 5 14.70 5.67 4.48
N PHE A 6 13.52 6.23 4.68
CA PHE A 6 13.14 6.97 5.89
C PHE A 6 11.75 6.55 6.38
N SER A 7 11.47 6.73 7.68
CA SER A 7 10.25 6.27 8.34
C SER A 7 9.37 7.42 8.84
N PHE A 8 8.06 7.19 8.92
CA PHE A 8 7.04 8.10 9.44
C PHE A 8 6.52 7.62 10.80
N SER A 9 6.43 8.54 11.77
CA SER A 9 5.90 8.29 13.12
C SER A 9 6.82 7.46 14.04
N GLY A 10 6.63 7.67 15.35
CA GLY A 10 7.41 7.00 16.40
C GLY A 10 6.76 5.72 16.93
N GLY A 11 5.67 5.25 16.33
CA GLY A 11 4.94 4.09 16.83
C GLY A 11 5.69 2.76 16.66
N LYS A 12 5.10 1.71 17.24
CA LYS A 12 5.57 0.31 17.10
C LYS A 12 5.73 -0.10 15.64
N ASP A 13 4.81 0.32 14.78
CA ASP A 13 4.74 -0.16 13.39
C ASP A 13 5.85 0.43 12.55
N SER A 14 6.09 1.73 12.73
CA SER A 14 7.16 2.47 12.08
C SER A 14 8.54 1.93 12.47
N CYS A 15 8.73 1.60 13.76
CA CYS A 15 9.97 1.01 14.24
C CYS A 15 10.17 -0.42 13.74
N TYR A 16 9.12 -1.24 13.75
CA TYR A 16 9.21 -2.61 13.27
C TYR A 16 9.40 -2.69 11.75
N ASN A 17 8.73 -1.84 10.97
CA ASN A 17 8.94 -1.79 9.52
C ASN A 17 10.36 -1.33 9.16
N MET A 18 10.99 -0.42 9.95
CA MET A 18 12.41 -0.11 9.79
C MET A 18 13.29 -1.34 10.02
N MET A 19 12.98 -2.18 11.02
CA MET A 19 13.70 -3.43 11.25
C MET A 19 13.56 -4.39 10.07
N GLN A 20 12.36 -4.50 9.49
CA GLN A 20 12.12 -5.30 8.28
C GLN A 20 12.91 -4.77 7.08
N CYS A 21 12.97 -3.44 6.89
CA CYS A 21 13.78 -2.82 5.84
C CYS A 21 15.27 -3.17 6.00
N VAL A 22 15.81 -3.07 7.23
CA VAL A 22 17.21 -3.43 7.51
C VAL A 22 17.46 -4.93 7.28
N ALA A 23 16.54 -5.79 7.70
CA ALA A 23 16.62 -7.24 7.47
C ALA A 23 16.59 -7.59 5.98
N ALA A 24 15.86 -6.82 5.17
CA ALA A 24 15.83 -6.94 3.70
C ALA A 24 17.07 -6.34 3.00
N GLY A 25 18.04 -5.82 3.76
CA GLY A 25 19.29 -5.25 3.24
C GLY A 25 19.21 -3.79 2.82
N HIS A 26 18.19 -3.06 3.26
CA HIS A 26 18.07 -1.61 3.07
C HIS A 26 18.79 -0.83 4.17
N GLN A 27 19.15 0.41 3.87
CA GLN A 27 19.79 1.31 4.83
C GLN A 27 18.82 2.44 5.19
N ILE A 28 18.52 2.58 6.48
CA ILE A 28 17.78 3.75 6.97
C ILE A 28 18.76 4.91 7.10
N VAL A 29 18.44 6.05 6.48
CA VAL A 29 19.36 7.20 6.42
C VAL A 29 18.80 8.49 6.95
N ALA A 30 17.48 8.58 7.08
CA ALA A 30 16.83 9.72 7.67
C ALA A 30 15.52 9.30 8.33
N LEU A 31 14.98 10.18 9.15
CA LEU A 31 13.65 10.08 9.73
C LEU A 31 12.82 11.26 9.23
N ALA A 32 11.53 11.05 9.01
CA ALA A 32 10.63 12.14 8.67
C ALA A 32 9.37 12.09 9.54
N ASN A 33 8.89 13.26 9.98
CA ASN A 33 7.68 13.35 10.77
C ASN A 33 6.88 14.60 10.40
N LEU A 34 5.60 14.42 10.12
CA LEU A 34 4.64 15.50 10.09
C LEU A 34 4.06 15.69 11.49
N ARG A 35 3.93 16.95 11.92
CA ARG A 35 3.43 17.33 13.24
C ARG A 35 2.38 18.44 13.17
N PRO A 36 1.48 18.55 14.16
CA PRO A 36 0.60 19.71 14.31
C PRO A 36 1.37 21.04 14.30
N ALA A 37 0.74 22.12 13.81
CA ALA A 37 1.31 23.46 13.86
C ALA A 37 1.29 24.02 15.30
N GLU A 38 2.39 24.64 15.73
CA GLU A 38 2.56 25.17 17.11
C GLU A 38 1.55 26.28 17.50
N ASN A 39 0.87 26.89 16.52
CA ASN A 39 0.14 28.16 16.70
C ASN A 39 -1.39 28.02 16.77
N THR A 40 -1.96 26.81 16.74
CA THR A 40 -3.43 26.66 16.72
C THR A 40 -4.07 26.56 18.10
N GLY A 41 -3.29 26.49 19.20
CA GLY A 41 -3.85 26.24 20.54
C GLY A 41 -4.61 24.91 20.63
N GLN A 42 -4.43 24.03 19.64
CA GLN A 42 -5.04 22.71 19.56
C GLN A 42 -4.26 21.73 20.41
N THR A 43 -5.01 20.77 20.96
CA THR A 43 -4.52 19.61 21.70
C THR A 43 -3.51 18.81 20.87
N ASP A 44 -2.66 18.02 21.55
CA ASP A 44 -1.70 17.10 20.91
C ASP A 44 -2.37 16.12 19.91
N GLU A 45 -3.66 15.89 20.11
CA GLU A 45 -4.54 15.09 19.26
C GLU A 45 -5.21 15.94 18.18
N LEU A 46 -5.01 15.57 16.92
CA LEU A 46 -5.79 16.01 15.77
C LEU A 46 -6.52 14.81 15.16
N ASP A 47 -7.77 15.01 14.72
CA ASP A 47 -8.52 14.03 13.92
C ASP A 47 -7.93 13.91 12.48
N SER A 48 -6.76 13.29 12.34
CA SER A 48 -6.12 12.96 11.06
C SER A 48 -6.26 11.47 10.76
N TYR A 49 -6.71 11.14 9.54
CA TYR A 49 -6.73 9.75 9.06
C TYR A 49 -5.33 9.23 8.69
N MET A 50 -4.37 10.13 8.45
CA MET A 50 -3.02 9.76 7.99
C MET A 50 -2.01 9.62 9.11
N TYR A 51 -2.04 10.50 10.12
CA TYR A 51 -0.89 10.71 11.00
C TYR A 51 -1.20 10.54 12.47
N GLN A 52 -0.32 9.80 13.15
CA GLN A 52 -0.22 9.82 14.60
C GLN A 52 0.27 11.20 15.07
N THR A 53 -0.52 11.89 15.88
CA THR A 53 -0.17 13.22 16.41
C THR A 53 0.22 13.19 17.89
N VAL A 54 -0.30 12.23 18.66
CA VAL A 54 0.11 12.03 20.06
C VAL A 54 1.57 11.60 20.14
N GLY A 55 2.29 12.19 21.09
CA GLY A 55 3.72 11.91 21.31
C GLY A 55 4.65 12.58 20.31
N HIS A 56 4.15 13.43 19.40
CA HIS A 56 4.99 14.10 18.40
C HIS A 56 6.10 14.97 19.04
N HIS A 57 5.88 15.52 20.24
CA HIS A 57 6.88 16.26 21.01
C HIS A 57 8.14 15.45 21.31
N ALA A 58 8.01 14.13 21.46
CA ALA A 58 9.11 13.24 21.84
C ALA A 58 9.91 12.70 20.64
N ILE A 59 9.44 12.94 19.40
CA ILE A 59 10.08 12.42 18.18
C ILE A 59 11.48 13.00 17.96
N ASP A 60 11.79 14.19 18.48
CA ASP A 60 13.14 14.75 18.36
C ASP A 60 14.20 13.84 19.00
N LEU A 61 13.83 13.08 20.04
CA LEU A 61 14.72 12.11 20.68
C LEU A 61 15.05 10.92 19.77
N TYR A 62 14.23 10.62 18.76
CA TYR A 62 14.51 9.51 17.84
C TYR A 62 15.73 9.80 16.98
N ALA A 63 15.96 11.07 16.61
CA ALA A 63 17.14 11.49 15.86
C ALA A 63 18.42 11.08 16.61
N ASP A 64 18.49 11.41 17.90
CA ASP A 64 19.62 11.10 18.78
C ASP A 64 19.66 9.62 19.21
N ALA A 65 18.50 8.97 19.35
CA ALA A 65 18.41 7.56 19.72
C ALA A 65 18.90 6.65 18.59
N LEU A 66 18.55 6.96 17.34
CA LEU A 66 18.96 6.21 16.15
C LEU A 66 20.28 6.72 15.54
N ASP A 67 20.70 7.94 15.91
CA ASP A 67 21.82 8.68 15.31
C ASP A 67 21.62 8.84 13.79
N LEU A 68 20.48 9.43 13.45
CA LEU A 68 20.01 9.72 12.10
C LEU A 68 19.45 11.14 12.01
N PRO A 69 19.60 11.83 10.86
CA PRO A 69 18.97 13.13 10.64
C PRO A 69 17.44 13.00 10.68
N LEU A 70 16.78 13.95 11.34
CA LEU A 70 15.33 14.05 11.44
C LEU A 70 14.82 15.27 10.68
N TYR A 71 13.88 15.04 9.78
CA TYR A 71 13.18 16.05 9.00
C TYR A 71 11.75 16.20 9.50
N ARG A 72 11.38 17.41 9.92
CA ARG A 72 10.03 17.68 10.43
C ARG A 72 9.30 18.67 9.53
N GLY A 73 8.05 18.36 9.22
CA GLY A 73 7.12 19.25 8.51
C GLY A 73 5.88 19.50 9.36
N PHE A 74 5.17 20.59 9.06
CA PHE A 74 3.89 20.88 9.69
C PHE A 74 2.75 20.34 8.84
N ILE A 75 1.74 19.77 9.49
CA ILE A 75 0.44 19.47 8.89
C ILE A 75 -0.30 20.81 8.76
N LYS A 76 -0.58 21.20 7.53
CA LYS A 76 -1.31 22.43 7.18
C LYS A 76 -2.66 22.12 6.56
N GLY A 77 -2.71 21.05 5.76
CA GLY A 77 -3.93 20.54 5.16
C GLY A 77 -4.77 19.72 6.13
N THR A 78 -5.91 19.26 5.64
CA THR A 78 -6.80 18.32 6.34
C THR A 78 -7.09 17.11 5.44
N SER A 79 -7.79 16.10 5.95
CA SER A 79 -8.20 14.94 5.14
C SER A 79 -9.34 15.33 4.18
N VAL A 80 -9.00 15.95 3.04
CA VAL A 80 -9.97 16.48 2.06
C VAL A 80 -10.45 15.38 1.12
N ASN A 81 -9.52 14.71 0.43
CA ASN A 81 -9.84 13.58 -0.42
C ASN A 81 -9.80 12.31 0.43
N THR A 82 -10.97 11.79 0.79
CA THR A 82 -11.11 10.56 1.60
C THR A 82 -11.50 9.33 0.78
N GLY A 83 -11.45 9.43 -0.56
CA GLY A 83 -11.76 8.32 -1.45
C GLY A 83 -10.75 7.16 -1.37
N ARG A 84 -11.17 6.02 -1.95
CA ARG A 84 -10.33 4.82 -2.13
C ARG A 84 -9.15 5.05 -3.07
N VAL A 85 -9.33 5.95 -4.04
CA VAL A 85 -8.28 6.39 -4.97
C VAL A 85 -7.92 7.81 -4.60
N TYR A 86 -6.62 8.07 -4.41
CA TYR A 86 -6.16 9.41 -4.15
C TYR A 86 -5.93 10.17 -5.46
N THR A 87 -6.30 11.44 -5.46
CA THR A 87 -5.96 12.41 -6.50
C THR A 87 -5.54 13.67 -5.80
N ALA A 88 -4.39 14.22 -6.20
CA ALA A 88 -3.84 15.44 -5.64
C ALA A 88 -4.89 16.55 -5.61
N CYS A 89 -5.13 17.08 -4.41
CA CYS A 89 -6.06 18.18 -4.20
C CYS A 89 -5.39 19.23 -3.30
N GLN A 90 -5.73 20.50 -3.56
CA GLN A 90 -5.21 21.59 -2.74
C GLN A 90 -5.73 21.44 -1.29
N GLU A 91 -4.91 21.89 -0.34
CA GLU A 91 -5.24 21.91 1.09
C GLU A 91 -5.38 20.51 1.74
N ASP A 92 -4.98 19.46 1.05
CA ASP A 92 -4.98 18.11 1.60
C ASP A 92 -3.66 17.77 2.30
N GLU A 93 -3.76 17.09 3.44
CA GLU A 93 -2.63 16.72 4.29
C GLU A 93 -1.62 15.79 3.60
N VAL A 94 -2.00 15.14 2.49
CA VAL A 94 -1.09 14.33 1.66
C VAL A 94 -0.14 15.21 0.84
N GLU A 95 -0.49 16.47 0.55
CA GLU A 95 0.44 17.39 -0.13
C GLU A 95 1.52 17.89 0.83
N ASP A 96 1.24 18.01 2.13
CA ASP A 96 2.28 18.29 3.14
C ASP A 96 3.30 17.13 3.21
N LEU A 97 2.81 15.89 3.12
CA LEU A 97 3.63 14.71 2.98
C LEU A 97 4.49 14.78 1.72
N TYR A 98 3.90 15.08 0.57
CA TYR A 98 4.66 15.25 -0.68
C TYR A 98 5.82 16.25 -0.53
N GLN A 99 5.60 17.42 0.09
CA GLN A 99 6.65 18.40 0.29
C GLN A 99 7.77 17.90 1.21
N LEU A 100 7.42 17.24 2.32
CA LEU A 100 8.41 16.69 3.25
C LEU A 100 9.23 15.57 2.61
N MET A 101 8.57 14.63 1.91
CA MET A 101 9.24 13.53 1.23
C MET A 101 10.16 14.04 0.11
N LYS A 102 9.75 15.08 -0.61
CA LYS A 102 10.58 15.74 -1.62
C LYS A 102 11.83 16.37 -0.99
N LEU A 103 11.68 17.07 0.13
CA LEU A 103 12.81 17.65 0.86
C LEU A 103 13.83 16.59 1.27
N VAL A 104 13.38 15.47 1.84
CA VAL A 104 14.25 14.36 2.25
C VAL A 104 14.94 13.75 1.03
N LYS A 105 14.20 13.50 -0.06
CA LYS A 105 14.76 13.01 -1.31
C LYS A 105 15.87 13.92 -1.86
N ASP A 106 15.62 15.22 -1.93
CA ASP A 106 16.56 16.18 -2.49
C ASP A 106 17.83 16.33 -1.63
N LYS A 107 17.72 16.13 -0.31
CA LYS A 107 18.85 16.25 0.63
C LYS A 107 19.67 14.97 0.80
N GLU A 108 19.00 13.83 0.90
CA GLU A 108 19.60 12.55 1.27
C GLU A 108 19.78 11.60 0.08
N GLY A 109 19.19 11.92 -1.09
CA GLY A 109 19.27 11.06 -2.27
C GLY A 109 18.58 9.71 -2.10
N VAL A 110 17.51 9.65 -1.30
CA VAL A 110 16.78 8.40 -1.03
C VAL A 110 16.11 7.83 -2.28
N GLU A 111 15.99 6.49 -2.32
CA GLU A 111 15.34 5.74 -3.39
C GLU A 111 14.04 5.05 -2.91
N GLY A 112 13.83 4.95 -1.60
CA GLY A 112 12.68 4.28 -1.01
C GLY A 112 12.17 4.95 0.26
N VAL A 113 11.02 4.48 0.74
CA VAL A 113 10.30 5.03 1.89
C VAL A 113 9.76 3.87 2.72
N SER A 114 10.09 3.84 4.00
CA SER A 114 9.58 2.86 4.96
C SER A 114 8.23 3.31 5.51
N VAL A 115 7.20 2.47 5.36
CA VAL A 115 5.83 2.77 5.78
C VAL A 115 5.33 1.69 6.72
N GLY A 116 4.91 2.07 7.93
CA GLY A 116 4.39 1.15 8.95
C GLY A 116 2.90 0.82 8.85
N ALA A 117 2.22 1.07 7.73
CA ALA A 117 0.80 0.76 7.61
C ALA A 117 0.58 -0.77 7.55
N ILE A 118 -0.32 -1.31 8.38
CA ILE A 118 -0.61 -2.76 8.41
C ILE A 118 -1.89 -3.07 7.64
N LEU A 119 -3.02 -2.43 7.92
CA LEU A 119 -4.30 -2.74 7.28
C LEU A 119 -4.87 -1.59 6.45
N SER A 120 -4.52 -0.35 6.76
CA SER A 120 -5.13 0.83 6.14
C SER A 120 -4.76 1.02 4.67
N ASP A 121 -5.67 0.65 3.77
CA ASP A 121 -5.60 0.99 2.34
C ASP A 121 -5.59 2.50 2.11
N TYR A 122 -6.26 3.26 2.99
CA TYR A 122 -6.30 4.71 2.93
C TYR A 122 -4.89 5.30 3.00
N GLN A 123 -4.10 4.87 4.00
CA GLN A 123 -2.72 5.32 4.17
C GLN A 123 -1.83 4.84 3.03
N ARG A 124 -1.94 3.55 2.67
CA ARG A 124 -1.12 2.94 1.61
C ARG A 124 -1.27 3.67 0.28
N VAL A 125 -2.50 3.87 -0.21
CA VAL A 125 -2.75 4.47 -1.54
C VAL A 125 -2.21 5.91 -1.62
N ARG A 126 -2.29 6.68 -0.52
CA ARG A 126 -1.76 8.05 -0.46
C ARG A 126 -0.24 8.08 -0.47
N VAL A 127 0.41 7.18 0.29
CA VAL A 127 1.87 7.09 0.27
C VAL A 127 2.37 6.58 -1.08
N GLU A 128 1.71 5.58 -1.67
CA GLU A 128 2.03 5.08 -3.02
C GLU A 128 1.88 6.19 -4.08
N ASP A 129 0.86 7.05 -4.01
CA ASP A 129 0.75 8.19 -4.93
C ASP A 129 1.93 9.16 -4.80
N VAL A 130 2.27 9.55 -3.57
CA VAL A 130 3.39 10.46 -3.32
C VAL A 130 4.71 9.83 -3.80
N CYS A 131 4.93 8.55 -3.49
CA CYS A 131 6.09 7.79 -3.96
C CYS A 131 6.16 7.75 -5.48
N ARG A 132 5.06 7.47 -6.17
CA ARG A 132 4.97 7.45 -7.63
C ARG A 132 5.33 8.82 -8.23
N ARG A 133 4.79 9.92 -7.68
CA ARG A 133 5.10 11.30 -8.13
C ARG A 133 6.54 11.69 -7.88
N LEU A 134 7.17 11.14 -6.85
CA LEU A 134 8.56 11.38 -6.49
C LEU A 134 9.51 10.32 -7.04
N ASN A 135 9.04 9.31 -7.77
CA ASN A 135 9.85 8.17 -8.22
C ASN A 135 10.65 7.54 -7.06
N LEU A 136 9.95 7.21 -5.97
CA LEU A 136 10.45 6.50 -4.79
C LEU A 136 9.75 5.13 -4.67
N GLN A 137 10.44 4.15 -4.11
CA GLN A 137 9.87 2.82 -3.83
C GLN A 137 9.23 2.77 -2.43
N PRO A 138 7.92 2.55 -2.30
CA PRO A 138 7.31 2.28 -1.00
C PRO A 138 7.69 0.88 -0.49
N LEU A 139 8.12 0.81 0.78
CA LEU A 139 8.48 -0.40 1.52
C LEU A 139 7.49 -0.58 2.68
N ALA A 140 6.42 -1.34 2.44
CA ALA A 140 5.31 -1.57 3.37
C ALA A 140 5.26 -3.05 3.75
N TYR A 141 6.31 -3.55 4.43
CA TYR A 141 6.46 -4.97 4.76
C TYR A 141 5.33 -5.52 5.62
N LEU A 142 4.70 -4.65 6.41
CA LEU A 142 3.67 -5.05 7.36
C LEU A 142 2.26 -5.15 6.74
N TRP A 143 2.09 -4.67 5.50
CA TRP A 143 0.78 -4.53 4.90
C TRP A 143 0.08 -5.89 4.71
N HIS A 144 -1.18 -5.96 5.13
CA HIS A 144 -2.05 -7.14 5.24
C HIS A 144 -1.46 -8.33 6.02
N TRP A 145 -0.44 -8.12 6.85
CA TRP A 145 0.05 -9.17 7.73
C TRP A 145 -0.97 -9.44 8.86
N ASN A 146 -1.13 -10.72 9.22
CA ASN A 146 -1.96 -11.13 10.35
C ASN A 146 -1.53 -10.41 11.64
N GLN A 147 -2.44 -9.60 12.19
CA GLN A 147 -2.14 -8.69 13.29
C GLN A 147 -1.75 -9.40 14.60
N GLU A 148 -2.32 -10.57 14.89
CA GLU A 148 -2.00 -11.32 16.10
C GLU A 148 -0.57 -11.87 16.06
N ILE A 149 -0.19 -12.43 14.91
CA ILE A 149 1.18 -12.91 14.67
C ILE A 149 2.13 -11.72 14.70
N LEU A 150 1.77 -10.63 14.03
CA LEU A 150 2.60 -9.43 13.94
C LEU A 150 2.88 -8.80 15.31
N LEU A 151 1.87 -8.66 16.18
CA LEU A 151 2.08 -8.12 17.52
C LEU A 151 3.03 -8.99 18.34
N LYS A 152 2.87 -10.33 18.26
CA LYS A 152 3.76 -11.29 18.91
C LYS A 152 5.19 -11.20 18.39
N GLU A 153 5.37 -11.03 17.08
CA GLU A 153 6.68 -10.83 16.48
C GLU A 153 7.33 -9.51 16.89
N MET A 154 6.58 -8.42 16.98
CA MET A 154 7.10 -7.14 17.48
C MET A 154 7.63 -7.29 18.91
N ILE A 155 6.87 -7.96 19.78
CA ILE A 155 7.26 -8.22 21.17
C ILE A 155 8.52 -9.08 21.23
N SER A 156 8.55 -10.20 20.49
CA SER A 156 9.69 -11.13 20.49
C SER A 156 10.94 -10.54 19.82
N SER A 157 10.76 -9.58 18.91
CA SER A 157 11.84 -8.82 18.26
C SER A 157 12.35 -7.64 19.11
N ASN A 158 11.95 -7.57 20.38
CA ASN A 158 12.36 -6.52 21.33
C ASN A 158 11.93 -5.10 20.92
N ILE A 159 10.77 -4.92 20.29
CA ILE A 159 10.11 -3.61 20.23
C ILE A 159 9.57 -3.27 21.62
N GLN A 160 10.26 -2.37 22.32
CA GLN A 160 9.83 -1.86 23.63
C GLN A 160 8.98 -0.61 23.40
N ALA A 161 7.70 -0.79 23.12
CA ALA A 161 6.75 0.31 22.98
C ALA A 161 5.71 0.30 24.10
N ILE A 162 5.25 1.49 24.47
CA ILE A 162 4.17 1.69 25.44
C ILE A 162 2.93 2.28 24.77
N ILE A 163 1.75 1.98 25.30
CA ILE A 163 0.49 2.60 24.88
C ILE A 163 0.48 4.06 25.33
N ILE A 164 0.32 4.99 24.39
CA ILE A 164 0.27 6.43 24.68
C ILE A 164 -1.08 7.06 24.37
N LYS A 165 -2.00 6.34 23.72
CA LYS A 165 -3.38 6.77 23.50
C LYS A 165 -4.27 5.55 23.53
N VAL A 166 -5.48 5.71 24.03
CA VAL A 166 -6.57 4.75 23.88
C VAL A 166 -7.82 5.49 23.42
N ALA A 167 -8.59 4.86 22.53
CA ALA A 167 -9.79 5.44 21.93
C ALA A 167 -10.82 4.37 21.51
N ALA A 168 -10.86 3.22 22.19
CA ALA A 168 -11.78 2.13 21.85
C ALA A 168 -12.48 1.52 23.06
N PHE A 169 -13.64 0.93 22.78
CA PHE A 169 -14.43 0.22 23.77
C PHE A 169 -13.62 -0.89 24.44
N GLY A 170 -13.65 -0.92 25.77
CA GLY A 170 -12.90 -1.90 26.59
C GLY A 170 -11.45 -1.50 26.86
N LEU A 171 -10.93 -0.44 26.24
CA LEU A 171 -9.65 0.15 26.64
C LEU A 171 -9.87 1.23 27.70
N ASP A 172 -9.37 0.99 28.91
CA ASP A 172 -9.45 1.87 30.06
C ASP A 172 -8.16 2.71 30.20
N PRO A 173 -8.23 4.05 30.11
CA PRO A 173 -7.08 4.93 30.23
C PRO A 173 -6.24 4.71 31.49
N ASP A 174 -6.88 4.53 32.65
CA ASP A 174 -6.20 4.41 33.93
C ASP A 174 -5.46 3.07 34.07
N LYS A 175 -5.92 2.06 33.32
CA LYS A 175 -5.35 0.70 33.36
C LYS A 175 -4.38 0.41 32.23
N HIS A 176 -4.50 1.08 31.09
CA HIS A 176 -3.80 0.68 29.86
C HIS A 176 -2.76 1.69 29.38
N LEU A 177 -2.93 2.99 29.64
CA LEU A 177 -1.91 3.98 29.27
C LEU A 177 -0.60 3.69 30.00
N GLY A 178 0.51 3.72 29.26
CA GLY A 178 1.86 3.47 29.76
C GLY A 178 2.25 2.00 29.84
N LYS A 179 1.32 1.06 29.64
CA LYS A 179 1.65 -0.37 29.57
C LYS A 179 2.43 -0.71 28.31
N THR A 180 3.30 -1.70 28.43
CA THR A 180 4.06 -2.26 27.32
C THR A 180 3.21 -3.11 26.40
N LEU A 181 3.69 -3.36 25.16
CA LEU A 181 3.02 -4.27 24.23
C LEU A 181 2.79 -5.66 24.82
N GLY A 182 3.77 -6.22 25.55
CA GLY A 182 3.64 -7.55 26.16
C GLY A 182 2.60 -7.62 27.28
N GLU A 183 2.43 -6.55 28.05
CA GLU A 183 1.37 -6.47 29.06
C GLU A 183 -0.02 -6.31 28.43
N MET A 184 -0.08 -5.67 27.26
CA MET A 184 -1.33 -5.40 26.54
C MET A 184 -1.76 -6.52 25.60
N GLU A 185 -0.84 -7.35 25.11
CA GLU A 185 -1.11 -8.44 24.17
C GLU A 185 -2.32 -9.32 24.58
N PRO A 186 -2.38 -9.92 25.78
CA PRO A 186 -3.52 -10.77 26.14
C PRO A 186 -4.84 -9.99 26.19
N ILE A 187 -4.79 -8.71 26.60
CA ILE A 187 -5.97 -7.83 26.68
C ILE A 187 -6.47 -7.51 25.27
N LEU A 188 -5.58 -7.16 24.35
CA LEU A 188 -5.91 -6.82 22.97
C LEU A 188 -6.49 -8.01 22.21
N LEU A 189 -5.97 -9.22 22.43
CA LEU A 189 -6.53 -10.46 21.87
C LEU A 189 -7.95 -10.71 22.39
N GLU A 190 -8.19 -10.55 23.70
CA GLU A 190 -9.51 -10.70 24.30
C GLU A 190 -10.51 -9.66 23.77
N LEU A 191 -10.09 -8.40 23.63
CA LEU A 191 -10.92 -7.32 23.09
C LEU A 191 -11.22 -7.51 21.60
N SER A 192 -10.27 -8.04 20.83
CA SER A 192 -10.49 -8.42 19.42
C SER A 192 -11.57 -9.49 19.30
N GLU A 193 -11.49 -10.55 20.11
CA GLU A 193 -12.48 -11.64 20.10
C GLU A 193 -13.88 -11.16 20.51
N LYS A 194 -13.96 -10.28 21.53
CA LYS A 194 -15.25 -9.81 22.06
C LYS A 194 -15.89 -8.69 21.26
N TYR A 195 -15.10 -7.76 20.76
CA TYR A 195 -15.58 -6.48 20.23
C TYR A 195 -15.06 -6.14 18.84
N GLY A 196 -14.19 -6.98 18.26
CA GLY A 196 -13.59 -6.74 16.94
C GLY A 196 -12.56 -5.61 16.93
N VAL A 197 -11.96 -5.27 18.07
CA VAL A 197 -10.85 -4.31 18.15
C VAL A 197 -9.67 -4.83 17.36
N HIS A 198 -9.05 -3.99 16.52
CA HIS A 198 -7.84 -4.39 15.81
C HIS A 198 -6.69 -4.58 16.81
N VAL A 199 -6.11 -5.78 16.83
CA VAL A 199 -5.04 -6.17 17.76
C VAL A 199 -3.82 -5.25 17.63
N CYS A 200 -3.51 -4.81 16.41
CA CYS A 200 -2.45 -3.84 16.15
C CYS A 200 -2.90 -2.36 16.22
N GLY A 201 -4.15 -2.05 16.55
CA GLY A 201 -4.63 -0.67 16.71
C GLY A 201 -4.83 0.10 15.41
N GLU A 202 -5.05 -0.61 14.29
CA GLU A 202 -5.14 -0.03 12.94
C GLU A 202 -6.29 0.97 12.73
N GLY A 203 -7.37 0.85 13.50
CA GLY A 203 -8.51 1.76 13.48
C GLY A 203 -8.30 3.02 14.34
N GLY A 204 -7.11 3.21 14.90
CA GLY A 204 -6.84 4.26 15.88
C GLY A 204 -7.30 3.92 17.29
N GLU A 205 -7.59 2.63 17.57
CA GLU A 205 -8.05 2.18 18.89
C GLU A 205 -7.05 2.46 19.99
N TYR A 206 -5.76 2.42 19.66
CA TYR A 206 -4.68 2.86 20.51
C TYR A 206 -3.49 3.32 19.67
N GLU A 207 -2.64 4.16 20.26
CA GLU A 207 -1.37 4.55 19.66
C GLU A 207 -0.22 4.19 20.59
N THR A 208 0.98 4.06 20.03
CA THR A 208 2.17 3.65 20.78
C THR A 208 3.32 4.62 20.60
N PHE A 209 4.24 4.58 21.56
CA PHE A 209 5.53 5.24 21.46
C PHE A 209 6.63 4.23 21.79
N THR A 210 7.57 4.04 20.86
CA THR A 210 8.68 3.10 21.02
C THR A 210 9.82 3.72 21.84
N LEU A 211 10.00 3.21 23.05
CA LEU A 211 11.07 3.63 23.95
C LEU A 211 12.42 3.01 23.57
N ASP A 212 12.38 1.79 23.06
CA ASP A 212 13.58 1.11 22.58
C ASP A 212 13.28 0.06 21.50
N CYS A 213 14.23 -0.16 20.61
CA CYS A 213 14.27 -1.31 19.71
C CYS A 213 15.72 -1.66 19.32
N PRO A 214 15.99 -2.81 18.70
CA PRO A 214 17.35 -3.19 18.28
C PRO A 214 18.09 -2.16 17.43
N LEU A 215 17.39 -1.32 16.65
CA LEU A 215 18.01 -0.28 15.83
C LEU A 215 18.52 0.92 16.64
N PHE A 216 17.97 1.16 17.84
CA PHE A 216 18.32 2.32 18.65
C PHE A 216 19.73 2.14 19.24
N LYS A 217 20.54 3.19 19.21
CA LYS A 217 21.85 3.28 19.89
C LYS A 217 21.70 3.68 21.36
N LYS A 218 20.66 4.44 21.68
CA LYS A 218 20.27 4.86 23.04
C LYS A 218 18.79 4.56 23.24
N LYS A 219 18.40 4.13 24.43
CA LYS A 219 16.99 3.95 24.79
C LYS A 219 16.42 5.27 25.31
N ILE A 220 15.13 5.48 25.10
CA ILE A 220 14.39 6.63 25.63
C ILE A 220 13.75 6.21 26.95
N VAL A 221 13.89 7.05 27.97
CA VAL A 221 13.30 6.84 29.29
C VAL A 221 12.30 7.94 29.57
N VAL A 222 11.09 7.54 29.98
CA VAL A 222 10.04 8.45 30.43
C VAL A 222 10.27 8.76 31.89
N ASP A 223 10.64 10.00 32.21
CA ASP A 223 10.85 10.44 33.61
C ASP A 223 9.52 10.80 34.27
N SER A 224 8.63 11.45 33.51
CA SER A 224 7.31 11.86 33.98
C SER A 224 6.37 12.12 32.80
N ALA A 225 5.12 11.73 32.96
CA ALA A 225 4.03 11.96 32.02
C ALA A 225 2.73 12.22 32.79
N GLU A 226 1.76 12.84 32.14
CA GLU A 226 0.40 13.02 32.66
C GLU A 226 -0.63 12.46 31.69
N VAL A 227 -1.77 12.01 32.22
CA VAL A 227 -2.89 11.53 31.42
C VAL A 227 -3.78 12.73 31.09
N VAL A 228 -4.03 12.95 29.80
CA VAL A 228 -4.95 13.96 29.30
C VAL A 228 -6.17 13.25 28.73
N VAL A 229 -7.34 13.54 29.28
CA VAL A 229 -8.62 13.03 28.77
C VAL A 229 -9.14 13.99 27.71
N HIS A 230 -9.21 13.53 26.47
CA HIS A 230 -9.75 14.28 25.34
C HIS A 230 -11.28 14.16 25.28
N SER A 231 -11.80 12.94 25.47
CA SER A 231 -13.23 12.65 25.54
C SER A 231 -13.52 11.67 26.66
N ALA A 232 -14.41 12.05 27.57
CA ALA A 232 -14.84 11.23 28.70
C ALA A 232 -16.09 10.39 28.37
N ASP A 233 -16.19 9.89 27.13
CA ASP A 233 -17.30 9.01 26.74
C ASP A 233 -17.39 7.81 27.69
N ALA A 234 -18.60 7.46 28.08
CA ALA A 234 -18.84 6.44 29.11
C ALA A 234 -18.48 5.02 28.65
N PHE A 235 -18.33 4.80 27.34
CA PHE A 235 -18.12 3.50 26.73
C PHE A 235 -16.78 3.42 25.99
N ALA A 236 -16.35 4.49 25.33
CA ALA A 236 -15.08 4.57 24.60
C ALA A 236 -14.34 5.87 24.94
N PRO A 237 -13.79 5.99 26.16
CA PRO A 237 -13.03 7.18 26.54
C PRO A 237 -11.82 7.35 25.63
N VAL A 238 -11.56 8.59 25.23
CA VAL A 238 -10.36 8.97 24.48
C VAL A 238 -9.42 9.70 25.44
N ALA A 239 -8.25 9.12 25.68
CA ALA A 239 -7.24 9.69 26.54
C ALA A 239 -5.85 9.34 26.02
N TYR A 240 -4.88 10.21 26.33
CA TYR A 240 -3.50 10.03 25.91
C TYR A 240 -2.50 10.46 26.98
N LEU A 241 -1.26 9.99 26.84
CA LEU A 241 -0.12 10.38 27.66
C LEU A 241 0.56 11.61 27.07
N HIS A 242 0.58 12.70 27.84
CA HIS A 242 1.40 13.87 27.57
C HIS A 242 2.72 13.73 28.32
N PHE A 243 3.82 13.62 27.58
CA PHE A 243 5.15 13.47 28.17
C PHE A 243 5.69 14.81 28.68
N LEU A 244 5.90 14.92 29.99
CA LEU A 244 6.43 16.13 30.62
C LEU A 244 7.96 16.16 30.58
N LYS A 245 8.59 14.98 30.75
CA LYS A 245 10.04 14.85 30.77
C LYS A 245 10.48 13.48 30.29
N LEU A 246 11.45 13.50 29.39
CA LEU A 246 12.09 12.33 28.79
C LEU A 246 13.60 12.56 28.75
N HIS A 247 14.37 11.48 28.78
CA HIS A 247 15.80 11.55 28.52
C HIS A 247 16.31 10.31 27.78
N LEU A 248 17.54 10.40 27.27
CA LEU A 248 18.23 9.31 26.58
C LEU A 248 19.23 8.64 27.51
N GLU A 249 19.19 7.31 27.56
CA GLU A 249 20.19 6.50 28.25
C GLU A 249 20.97 5.65 27.24
N ASN A 250 22.28 5.56 27.43
CA ASN A 250 23.10 4.64 26.66
C ASN A 250 22.70 3.20 26.97
N LYS A 251 22.63 2.37 25.92
CA LYS A 251 22.45 0.93 26.11
C LYS A 251 23.70 0.33 26.72
N ALA A 252 23.51 -0.67 27.59
CA ALA A 252 24.62 -1.53 27.99
C ALA A 252 25.22 -2.17 26.72
N LYS A 253 26.55 -2.25 26.63
CA LYS A 253 27.22 -2.89 25.49
C LYS A 253 26.78 -4.36 25.44
N SER A 254 25.86 -4.72 24.56
CA SER A 254 25.59 -6.11 24.23
C SER A 254 26.79 -6.66 23.46
N SER A 255 27.34 -7.77 23.94
CA SER A 255 28.30 -8.55 23.18
C SER A 255 27.58 -9.22 22.01
N GLY A 256 27.71 -8.65 20.82
CA GLY A 256 27.26 -9.25 19.58
C GLY A 256 26.17 -8.46 18.90
N THR A 257 26.44 -8.09 17.64
CA THR A 257 25.43 -7.71 16.66
C THR A 257 24.53 -8.92 16.43
N SER A 258 23.50 -9.08 17.27
CA SER A 258 22.34 -9.88 16.90
C SER A 258 21.59 -9.10 15.84
N VAL A 259 22.16 -9.09 14.63
CA VAL A 259 21.37 -8.94 13.41
C VAL A 259 20.25 -9.96 13.57
N VAL A 260 19.01 -9.47 13.57
CA VAL A 260 17.80 -10.29 13.51
C VAL A 260 18.12 -11.41 12.52
N SER A 261 18.29 -12.64 13.03
CA SER A 261 18.50 -13.76 12.13
C SER A 261 17.30 -13.76 11.21
N SER A 262 17.58 -13.84 9.91
CA SER A 262 16.66 -14.18 8.83
C SER A 262 15.31 -14.67 9.36
N CYS A 263 14.23 -14.01 8.93
CA CYS A 263 12.90 -14.60 8.98
C CYS A 263 13.03 -16.11 8.82
N SER A 264 12.43 -16.90 9.70
CA SER A 264 12.30 -18.36 9.54
C SER A 264 11.40 -18.74 8.36
N CYS A 265 11.30 -17.86 7.37
CA CYS A 265 10.97 -18.11 5.99
C CYS A 265 12.10 -18.89 5.28
N GLU A 266 12.79 -19.83 5.93
CA GLU A 266 13.36 -20.95 5.17
C GLU A 266 12.17 -21.83 4.82
N ILE A 267 11.52 -21.52 3.71
CA ILE A 267 10.84 -22.58 2.96
C ILE A 267 11.99 -23.48 2.50
N SER A 268 12.32 -24.48 3.31
CA SER A 268 12.97 -25.67 2.80
C SER A 268 11.99 -26.27 1.81
N CYS A 269 12.11 -25.90 0.54
CA CYS A 269 11.60 -26.72 -0.56
C CYS A 269 12.47 -27.98 -0.60
N THR A 270 12.33 -28.84 0.40
CA THR A 270 12.62 -30.26 0.23
C THR A 270 11.35 -30.83 -0.38
N ASP A 271 11.46 -31.30 -1.62
CA ASP A 271 10.38 -31.88 -2.46
C ASP A 271 9.66 -33.11 -1.85
N ASP A 272 9.83 -33.42 -0.55
CA ASP A 272 9.49 -34.73 0.02
C ASP A 272 8.42 -34.74 1.14
N ASP A 273 7.90 -33.61 1.64
CA ASP A 273 6.95 -33.62 2.79
C ASP A 273 5.56 -33.06 2.48
N ILE A 274 4.93 -33.53 1.40
CA ILE A 274 3.46 -33.48 1.24
C ILE A 274 2.93 -34.91 1.24
N PHE A 275 2.72 -35.48 2.44
CA PHE A 275 1.83 -36.63 2.58
C PHE A 275 0.40 -36.13 2.77
N PRO A 276 -0.54 -36.43 1.85
CA PRO A 276 -1.93 -36.10 2.06
C PRO A 276 -2.49 -36.98 3.18
N SER A 277 -3.12 -36.36 4.17
CA SER A 277 -3.98 -37.02 5.14
C SER A 277 -5.03 -37.86 4.42
N SER A 278 -5.09 -39.15 4.75
CA SER A 278 -6.02 -40.11 4.18
C SER A 278 -7.46 -39.79 4.60
N GLU A 279 -8.15 -38.98 3.82
CA GLU A 279 -9.61 -39.00 3.76
C GLU A 279 -10.02 -40.03 2.71
N GLU A 280 -10.85 -41.00 3.11
CA GLU A 280 -11.41 -42.02 2.22
C GLU A 280 -12.33 -41.36 1.18
N TYR A 281 -11.78 -41.09 -0.01
CA TYR A 281 -12.53 -40.60 -1.16
C TYR A 281 -13.30 -41.75 -1.83
N GLU A 282 -14.62 -41.60 -1.95
CA GLU A 282 -15.43 -42.37 -2.88
C GLU A 282 -14.92 -42.19 -4.33
N PRO A 283 -14.98 -43.22 -5.19
CA PRO A 283 -14.45 -43.16 -6.54
C PRO A 283 -15.28 -42.22 -7.42
N GLN A 284 -14.88 -40.95 -7.51
CA GLN A 284 -15.32 -40.05 -8.57
C GLN A 284 -14.73 -40.53 -9.89
N LYS A 285 -15.59 -40.72 -10.89
CA LYS A 285 -15.20 -41.04 -12.26
C LYS A 285 -14.32 -39.93 -12.81
N ASP A 286 -13.04 -40.21 -13.02
CA ASP A 286 -12.14 -39.37 -13.80
C ASP A 286 -12.74 -39.12 -15.18
N ILE A 287 -13.22 -37.90 -15.40
CA ILE A 287 -13.54 -37.40 -16.73
C ILE A 287 -12.20 -36.96 -17.33
N PRO A 288 -11.66 -37.65 -18.34
CA PRO A 288 -10.41 -37.23 -18.94
C PRO A 288 -10.60 -35.84 -19.55
N VAL A 289 -9.79 -34.87 -19.10
CA VAL A 289 -9.70 -33.54 -19.72
C VAL A 289 -9.11 -33.74 -21.11
N ILE A 290 -9.97 -33.93 -22.10
CA ILE A 290 -9.60 -33.92 -23.51
C ILE A 290 -9.36 -32.45 -23.87
N TRP A 291 -8.09 -32.05 -23.94
CA TRP A 291 -7.70 -30.84 -24.66
C TRP A 291 -8.06 -31.04 -26.12
N LYS A 292 -9.30 -30.73 -26.50
CA LYS A 292 -9.64 -30.60 -27.91
C LYS A 292 -8.77 -29.47 -28.43
N THR A 293 -7.86 -29.81 -29.34
CA THR A 293 -7.21 -28.84 -30.22
C THR A 293 -8.33 -28.12 -30.95
N LEU A 294 -8.82 -27.02 -30.37
CA LEU A 294 -9.63 -26.07 -31.10
C LEU A 294 -8.77 -25.66 -32.29
N LYS A 295 -9.30 -25.81 -33.50
CA LYS A 295 -8.69 -25.23 -34.70
C LYS A 295 -8.29 -23.81 -34.31
N HIS A 296 -7.03 -23.43 -34.56
CA HIS A 296 -6.57 -22.07 -34.36
C HIS A 296 -7.63 -21.14 -34.94
N ASN A 297 -8.40 -20.48 -34.09
CA ASN A 297 -9.10 -19.27 -34.47
C ASN A 297 -7.94 -18.31 -34.74
N SER A 298 -7.47 -18.26 -35.98
CA SER A 298 -6.55 -17.21 -36.40
C SER A 298 -7.26 -15.91 -36.04
N LEU A 299 -6.68 -15.14 -35.13
CA LEU A 299 -7.14 -13.78 -34.86
C LEU A 299 -7.19 -13.07 -36.22
N ASP A 300 -8.40 -12.78 -36.68
CA ASP A 300 -8.60 -12.14 -37.98
C ASP A 300 -8.40 -10.64 -37.80
N PHE A 301 -7.13 -10.23 -37.83
CA PHE A 301 -6.72 -8.83 -37.74
C PHE A 301 -7.10 -8.01 -39.00
N THR A 302 -7.84 -8.58 -39.95
CA THR A 302 -8.39 -7.83 -41.10
C THR A 302 -9.71 -7.13 -40.77
N LYS A 303 -10.34 -7.46 -39.64
CA LYS A 303 -11.56 -6.82 -39.16
C LYS A 303 -11.27 -5.42 -38.62
N THR A 304 -12.09 -4.46 -39.05
CA THR A 304 -12.24 -3.13 -38.46
C THR A 304 -12.64 -3.22 -36.99
N PHE A 305 -12.43 -2.15 -36.22
CA PHE A 305 -12.95 -1.98 -34.85
C PHE A 305 -14.34 -2.63 -34.66
N GLU A 306 -14.47 -3.51 -33.66
CA GLU A 306 -15.71 -4.20 -33.30
C GLU A 306 -16.13 -3.85 -31.87
N ASN A 307 -17.42 -3.62 -31.68
CA ASN A 307 -18.06 -3.40 -30.38
C ASN A 307 -19.08 -4.53 -30.17
N SER A 308 -19.00 -5.27 -29.06
CA SER A 308 -19.95 -6.36 -28.78
C SER A 308 -21.36 -5.90 -28.44
N GLY A 309 -21.54 -4.61 -28.18
CA GLY A 309 -22.69 -4.07 -27.47
C GLY A 309 -22.65 -4.41 -25.96
N LYS A 310 -23.47 -3.70 -25.19
CA LYS A 310 -23.59 -3.85 -23.73
C LYS A 310 -24.40 -5.11 -23.38
N SER A 311 -23.84 -5.97 -22.54
CA SER A 311 -24.54 -7.13 -21.99
C SER A 311 -25.59 -6.72 -20.96
N LEU A 312 -26.52 -7.63 -20.61
CA LEU A 312 -27.47 -7.42 -19.52
C LEU A 312 -26.81 -7.15 -18.17
N SER A 313 -25.59 -7.65 -17.97
CA SER A 313 -24.79 -7.46 -16.76
C SER A 313 -23.81 -6.28 -16.85
N GLY A 314 -23.90 -5.45 -17.90
CA GLY A 314 -23.12 -4.22 -18.05
C GLY A 314 -21.74 -4.38 -18.69
N TYR A 315 -21.40 -5.56 -19.21
CA TYR A 315 -20.10 -5.82 -19.84
C TYR A 315 -20.10 -5.48 -21.33
N GLN A 316 -19.00 -4.93 -21.82
CA GLN A 316 -18.85 -4.56 -23.23
C GLN A 316 -17.42 -4.74 -23.71
N TRP A 317 -17.24 -5.48 -24.82
CA TRP A 317 -15.95 -5.65 -25.49
C TRP A 317 -15.75 -4.60 -26.58
N PHE A 318 -14.55 -4.04 -26.59
CA PHE A 318 -14.02 -3.19 -27.64
C PHE A 318 -12.81 -3.90 -28.22
N SER A 319 -12.86 -4.27 -29.49
CA SER A 319 -11.84 -5.10 -30.13
C SER A 319 -11.29 -4.48 -31.41
N GLY A 320 -10.05 -4.81 -31.74
CA GLY A 320 -9.43 -4.43 -33.02
C GLY A 320 -8.90 -3.00 -33.08
N ILE A 321 -8.54 -2.40 -31.94
CA ILE A 321 -7.90 -1.09 -31.92
C ILE A 321 -6.42 -1.26 -32.25
N THR A 322 -5.99 -0.79 -33.42
CA THR A 322 -4.66 -1.07 -33.96
C THR A 322 -3.78 0.17 -34.00
N ALA A 323 -2.50 -0.03 -33.68
CA ALA A 323 -1.46 0.97 -33.87
C ALA A 323 -0.67 0.66 -35.14
N HIS A 324 -0.57 1.62 -36.06
CA HIS A 324 0.12 1.43 -37.32
C HIS A 324 1.50 2.11 -37.34
N PHE A 325 2.50 1.42 -37.87
CA PHE A 325 3.78 2.02 -38.22
C PHE A 325 3.82 2.32 -39.72
N LEU A 326 3.95 3.60 -40.06
CA LEU A 326 4.17 4.05 -41.43
C LEU A 326 5.57 4.68 -41.50
N PRO A 327 6.58 3.92 -41.96
CA PRO A 327 7.97 4.39 -42.06
C PRO A 327 8.12 5.68 -42.88
N SER A 328 7.17 5.98 -43.76
CA SER A 328 7.17 7.12 -44.67
C SER A 328 6.75 8.46 -44.04
N LYS A 329 6.34 8.50 -42.77
CA LYS A 329 5.78 9.69 -42.10
C LYS A 329 6.60 10.21 -40.90
N ASP A 330 7.85 9.76 -40.71
CA ASP A 330 8.68 10.07 -39.52
C ASP A 330 8.00 9.76 -38.16
N LYS A 331 6.91 8.97 -38.16
CA LYS A 331 6.21 8.58 -36.93
C LYS A 331 6.98 7.48 -36.23
N ASN A 332 7.30 7.67 -34.95
CA ASN A 332 7.92 6.64 -34.12
C ASN A 332 6.84 5.75 -33.45
N ALA A 333 7.26 4.64 -32.83
CA ALA A 333 6.35 3.71 -32.15
C ALA A 333 5.56 4.37 -31.00
N GLN A 334 6.11 5.40 -30.36
CA GLN A 334 5.45 6.16 -29.30
C GLN A 334 4.25 6.96 -29.84
N ASP A 335 4.40 7.61 -30.99
CA ASP A 335 3.33 8.38 -31.63
C ASP A 335 2.20 7.47 -32.09
N ALA A 336 2.54 6.32 -32.70
CA ALA A 336 1.56 5.31 -33.08
C ALA A 336 0.79 4.77 -31.86
N ALA A 337 1.48 4.60 -30.73
CA ALA A 337 0.84 4.18 -29.49
C ALA A 337 -0.13 5.24 -28.96
N ARG A 338 0.27 6.52 -28.92
CA ARG A 338 -0.60 7.63 -28.50
C ARG A 338 -1.86 7.74 -29.37
N GLU A 339 -1.72 7.54 -30.67
CA GLU A 339 -2.84 7.55 -31.62
C GLU A 339 -3.82 6.40 -31.35
N ALA A 340 -3.32 5.18 -31.11
CA ALA A 340 -4.16 4.03 -30.77
C ALA A 340 -4.94 4.23 -29.46
N PHE A 341 -4.29 4.73 -28.39
CA PHE A 341 -4.99 5.04 -27.13
C PHE A 341 -5.98 6.21 -27.27
N SER A 342 -5.68 7.19 -28.12
CA SER A 342 -6.64 8.25 -28.46
C SER A 342 -7.87 7.69 -29.17
N SER A 343 -7.69 6.73 -30.08
CA SER A 343 -8.78 6.02 -30.74
C SER A 343 -9.60 5.18 -29.75
N LEU A 344 -8.95 4.43 -28.85
CA LEU A 344 -9.62 3.70 -27.77
C LEU A 344 -10.52 4.62 -26.94
N ARG A 345 -9.98 5.77 -26.51
CA ARG A 345 -10.72 6.77 -25.73
C ARG A 345 -11.92 7.31 -26.48
N ALA A 346 -11.77 7.63 -27.77
CA ALA A 346 -12.85 8.13 -28.61
C ALA A 346 -13.98 7.10 -28.76
N ASN A 347 -13.64 5.83 -28.99
CA ASN A 347 -14.59 4.73 -29.15
C ASN A 347 -15.33 4.39 -27.84
N LEU A 348 -14.66 4.47 -26.69
CA LEU A 348 -15.34 4.33 -25.39
C LEU A 348 -16.30 5.50 -25.14
N THR A 349 -15.86 6.72 -25.45
CA THR A 349 -16.66 7.93 -25.22
C THR A 349 -17.93 7.95 -26.08
N SER A 350 -17.89 7.42 -27.31
CA SER A 350 -19.09 7.30 -28.15
C SER A 350 -20.17 6.38 -27.57
N GLU A 351 -19.78 5.48 -26.66
CA GLU A 351 -20.66 4.56 -25.94
C GLU A 351 -20.97 5.04 -24.51
N GLY A 352 -20.56 6.26 -24.13
CA GLY A 352 -20.76 6.81 -22.79
C GLY A 352 -19.75 6.34 -21.73
N LEU A 353 -18.75 5.55 -22.11
CA LEU A 353 -17.75 4.98 -21.21
C LEU A 353 -16.48 5.84 -21.12
N LYS A 354 -15.74 5.66 -20.03
CA LYS A 354 -14.44 6.28 -19.75
C LYS A 354 -13.36 5.21 -19.64
N LEU A 355 -12.10 5.60 -19.77
CA LEU A 355 -10.96 4.67 -19.62
C LEU A 355 -10.95 3.94 -18.26
N LYS A 356 -11.43 4.60 -17.19
CA LYS A 356 -11.55 4.01 -15.86
C LYS A 356 -12.55 2.85 -15.77
N ASP A 357 -13.46 2.74 -16.73
CA ASP A 357 -14.49 1.69 -16.79
C ASP A 357 -13.93 0.41 -17.44
N ILE A 358 -12.72 0.46 -18.00
CA ILE A 358 -11.99 -0.73 -18.46
C ILE A 358 -11.58 -1.59 -17.26
N ILE A 359 -11.81 -2.89 -17.35
CA ILE A 359 -11.45 -3.89 -16.34
C ILE A 359 -10.40 -4.90 -16.83
N LEU A 360 -10.28 -5.09 -18.14
CA LEU A 360 -9.28 -5.97 -18.73
C LEU A 360 -8.79 -5.42 -20.06
N VAL A 361 -7.48 -5.47 -20.29
CA VAL A 361 -6.84 -5.14 -21.56
C VAL A 361 -6.06 -6.35 -22.06
N HIS A 362 -6.28 -6.71 -23.31
CA HIS A 362 -5.39 -7.59 -24.06
C HIS A 362 -4.55 -6.72 -25.01
N LEU A 363 -3.24 -6.73 -24.80
CA LEU A 363 -2.27 -6.03 -25.63
C LEU A 363 -1.47 -7.05 -26.43
N TYR A 364 -1.77 -7.16 -27.71
CA TYR A 364 -1.08 -8.03 -28.64
C TYR A 364 -0.01 -7.22 -29.38
N MET A 365 1.25 -7.62 -29.30
CA MET A 365 2.38 -6.88 -29.86
C MET A 365 3.03 -7.65 -31.00
N LYS A 366 3.47 -6.96 -32.06
CA LYS A 366 4.25 -7.58 -33.15
C LYS A 366 5.66 -7.97 -32.70
N SER A 367 6.25 -7.20 -31.78
CA SER A 367 7.54 -7.52 -31.17
C SER A 367 7.66 -6.94 -29.77
N MET A 368 8.18 -7.74 -28.82
CA MET A 368 8.55 -7.32 -27.47
C MET A 368 9.68 -6.29 -27.45
N LYS A 369 10.40 -6.09 -28.56
CA LYS A 369 11.39 -5.01 -28.68
C LYS A 369 10.77 -3.62 -28.48
N ASP A 370 9.51 -3.46 -28.85
CA ASP A 370 8.77 -2.20 -28.70
C ASP A 370 8.04 -2.09 -27.36
N PHE A 371 8.15 -3.09 -26.48
CA PHE A 371 7.44 -3.16 -25.19
C PHE A 371 7.69 -1.93 -24.33
N SER A 372 8.94 -1.53 -24.12
CA SER A 372 9.26 -0.41 -23.24
C SER A 372 8.63 0.90 -23.72
N VAL A 373 8.64 1.15 -25.03
CA VAL A 373 8.07 2.35 -25.66
C VAL A 373 6.54 2.35 -25.53
N ILE A 374 5.88 1.24 -25.86
CA ILE A 374 4.42 1.13 -25.78
C ILE A 374 3.94 1.17 -24.32
N ASN A 375 4.65 0.49 -23.43
CA ASN A 375 4.36 0.50 -21.99
C ASN A 375 4.52 1.90 -21.39
N SER A 376 5.48 2.71 -21.86
CA SER A 376 5.63 4.10 -21.41
C SER A 376 4.42 4.98 -21.75
N VAL A 377 3.74 4.72 -22.87
CA VAL A 377 2.50 5.41 -23.23
C VAL A 377 1.33 4.85 -22.42
N TYR A 378 1.22 3.53 -22.29
CA TYR A 378 0.19 2.86 -21.49
C TYR A 378 0.10 3.44 -20.07
N VAL A 379 1.24 3.62 -19.39
CA VAL A 379 1.33 4.19 -18.03
C VAL A 379 0.65 5.56 -17.93
N THR A 380 0.62 6.33 -19.01
CA THR A 380 0.04 7.68 -19.02
C THR A 380 -1.47 7.71 -19.24
N GLU A 381 -2.07 6.59 -19.63
CA GLU A 381 -3.49 6.50 -19.97
C GLU A 381 -4.37 6.10 -18.77
N PHE A 382 -3.79 5.43 -17.78
CA PHE A 382 -4.50 4.92 -16.60
C PHE A 382 -3.99 5.58 -15.31
N ASP A 383 -4.84 5.61 -14.29
CA ASP A 383 -4.52 6.15 -12.96
C ASP A 383 -3.89 5.07 -12.05
N LEU A 384 -3.99 5.23 -10.72
CA LEU A 384 -3.51 4.27 -9.72
C LEU A 384 -4.26 2.92 -9.77
N CYS A 385 -5.38 2.84 -10.47
CA CYS A 385 -6.22 1.65 -10.59
C CYS A 385 -6.33 1.19 -12.06
N PRO A 386 -5.20 0.86 -12.72
CA PRO A 386 -5.20 0.41 -14.12
C PRO A 386 -5.98 -0.90 -14.28
N PRO A 387 -6.44 -1.26 -15.49
CA PRO A 387 -7.10 -2.53 -15.71
C PRO A 387 -6.14 -3.71 -15.48
N ALA A 388 -6.70 -4.92 -15.31
CA ALA A 388 -5.91 -6.13 -15.47
C ALA A 388 -5.38 -6.19 -16.91
N ARG A 389 -4.20 -6.78 -17.12
CA ARG A 389 -3.57 -6.77 -18.45
C ARG A 389 -2.98 -8.12 -18.82
N VAL A 390 -3.30 -8.56 -20.03
CA VAL A 390 -2.58 -9.61 -20.76
C VAL A 390 -1.75 -8.94 -21.84
N CYS A 391 -0.45 -9.22 -21.88
CA CYS A 391 0.47 -8.67 -22.89
C CYS A 391 1.26 -9.81 -23.53
N VAL A 392 1.11 -10.00 -24.84
CA VAL A 392 1.74 -11.12 -25.55
C VAL A 392 2.30 -10.69 -26.90
N GLU A 393 3.44 -11.27 -27.28
CA GLU A 393 3.95 -11.17 -28.65
C GLU A 393 3.20 -12.16 -29.55
N THR A 394 2.77 -11.70 -30.73
CA THR A 394 2.08 -12.55 -31.71
C THR A 394 2.27 -12.04 -33.13
N LEU A 395 1.92 -12.88 -34.10
CA LEU A 395 1.95 -12.50 -35.51
C LEU A 395 0.82 -11.51 -35.80
N LEU A 396 1.20 -10.27 -36.16
CA LEU A 396 0.28 -9.22 -36.60
C LEU A 396 0.52 -8.88 -38.08
N PRO A 397 -0.50 -8.36 -38.81
CA PRO A 397 -0.36 -7.94 -40.20
C PRO A 397 0.79 -6.95 -40.43
N ASP A 398 1.21 -6.82 -41.68
CA ASP A 398 2.21 -5.84 -42.04
C ASP A 398 1.73 -4.41 -41.81
N GLY A 399 2.63 -3.58 -41.27
CA GLY A 399 2.31 -2.21 -40.86
C GLY A 399 1.58 -2.09 -39.52
N VAL A 400 1.18 -3.17 -38.84
CA VAL A 400 0.58 -3.12 -37.49
C VAL A 400 1.66 -3.37 -36.43
N LEU A 401 1.81 -2.47 -35.47
CA LEU A 401 2.75 -2.60 -34.34
C LEU A 401 2.14 -3.39 -33.19
N PHE A 402 0.92 -3.05 -32.80
CA PHE A 402 0.19 -3.73 -31.75
C PHE A 402 -1.32 -3.55 -31.94
N CYS A 403 -2.09 -4.40 -31.27
CA CYS A 403 -3.55 -4.36 -31.21
C CYS A 403 -4.01 -4.39 -29.75
N ILE A 404 -5.06 -3.64 -29.45
CA ILE A 404 -5.74 -3.61 -28.16
C ILE A 404 -7.14 -4.18 -28.32
N ASP A 405 -7.46 -5.15 -27.48
CA ASP A 405 -8.84 -5.44 -27.10
C ASP A 405 -9.02 -5.07 -25.62
N CYS A 406 -10.18 -4.57 -25.25
CA CYS A 406 -10.48 -4.31 -23.85
C CYS A 406 -11.93 -4.65 -23.49
N LEU A 407 -12.10 -5.11 -22.26
CA LEU A 407 -13.39 -5.31 -21.63
C LEU A 407 -13.67 -4.13 -20.71
N ALA A 408 -14.77 -3.44 -20.96
CA ALA A 408 -15.31 -2.41 -20.09
C ALA A 408 -16.53 -2.94 -19.33
N HIS A 409 -16.78 -2.37 -18.16
CA HIS A 409 -17.98 -2.63 -17.37
C HIS A 409 -18.61 -1.30 -16.93
N GLU A 410 -19.89 -1.12 -17.26
CA GLU A 410 -20.65 0.06 -16.90
C GLU A 410 -21.67 -0.26 -15.83
N TYR A 411 -21.66 0.52 -14.75
CA TYR A 411 -22.70 0.49 -13.73
C TYR A 411 -23.94 1.26 -14.21
N ASP A 412 -25.07 0.56 -14.38
CA ASP A 412 -26.34 1.22 -14.65
C ASP A 412 -26.85 1.89 -13.37
N MET A 413 -26.89 3.22 -13.35
CA MET A 413 -27.23 4.04 -12.17
C MET A 413 -28.71 3.96 -11.73
N ALA A 414 -29.50 3.06 -12.32
CA ALA A 414 -30.95 3.04 -12.14
C ALA A 414 -31.44 1.63 -11.79
N LYS A 415 -31.45 1.31 -10.50
CA LYS A 415 -32.64 0.82 -9.76
C LYS A 415 -32.27 0.46 -8.31
N ASP A 416 -32.93 1.17 -7.41
CA ASP A 416 -33.06 0.93 -5.97
C ASP A 416 -31.84 1.17 -5.09
N ASP A 417 -32.09 1.80 -3.92
CA ASP A 417 -31.17 2.25 -2.87
C ASP A 417 -30.40 1.12 -2.15
N VAL A 418 -29.97 0.09 -2.88
CA VAL A 418 -29.22 -1.05 -2.36
C VAL A 418 -27.76 -0.94 -2.78
N VAL A 419 -26.91 -1.09 -1.78
CA VAL A 419 -25.43 -1.03 -1.75
C VAL A 419 -24.77 -1.16 -3.13
N ARG A 420 -23.98 -0.13 -3.44
CA ARG A 420 -23.12 -0.04 -4.61
C ARG A 420 -22.15 -1.21 -4.61
N ASP A 421 -22.32 -2.14 -5.53
CA ASP A 421 -21.22 -3.02 -5.91
C ASP A 421 -20.18 -2.11 -6.58
N GLU A 422 -19.07 -1.81 -5.91
CA GLU A 422 -18.04 -0.93 -6.47
C GLU A 422 -16.97 -1.75 -7.20
N LYS A 423 -16.41 -1.22 -8.29
CA LYS A 423 -15.20 -1.78 -8.92
C LYS A 423 -14.07 -1.81 -7.89
N LEU A 424 -13.66 -3.00 -7.47
CA LEU A 424 -12.54 -3.23 -6.57
C LEU A 424 -11.30 -3.58 -7.38
N VAL A 425 -10.19 -2.91 -7.11
CA VAL A 425 -8.94 -3.05 -7.85
C VAL A 425 -7.81 -3.42 -6.89
N MET A 426 -7.12 -4.51 -7.19
CA MET A 426 -5.89 -4.90 -6.49
C MET A 426 -4.69 -4.52 -7.34
N HIS A 427 -4.05 -3.42 -6.97
CA HIS A 427 -2.81 -2.93 -7.58
C HIS A 427 -1.84 -2.55 -6.47
N VAL A 428 -0.91 -3.46 -6.19
CA VAL A 428 0.10 -3.29 -5.13
C VAL A 428 1.36 -2.73 -5.76
N GLN A 429 1.84 -1.57 -5.30
CA GLN A 429 3.11 -0.98 -5.79
C GLN A 429 4.22 -1.06 -4.75
N SER A 430 3.85 -1.19 -3.47
CA SER A 430 4.77 -1.40 -2.36
C SER A 430 5.39 -2.79 -2.35
N ILE A 431 6.63 -2.87 -1.89
CA ILE A 431 7.22 -4.14 -1.45
C ILE A 431 6.58 -4.52 -0.11
N SER A 432 5.94 -5.68 -0.05
CA SER A 432 5.30 -6.21 1.17
C SER A 432 5.50 -7.72 1.29
N HIS A 433 5.25 -8.29 2.48
CA HIS A 433 5.25 -9.75 2.68
C HIS A 433 3.95 -10.42 2.22
N TRP A 434 2.86 -9.67 2.10
CA TRP A 434 1.54 -10.21 1.75
C TRP A 434 1.39 -10.46 0.24
N ALA A 435 1.71 -9.47 -0.57
CA ALA A 435 1.56 -9.56 -2.02
C ALA A 435 2.79 -9.00 -2.74
N PRO A 436 3.23 -9.64 -3.83
CA PRO A 436 4.30 -9.10 -4.65
C PRO A 436 3.85 -7.78 -5.28
N ALA A 437 4.77 -6.82 -5.36
CA ALA A 437 4.52 -5.60 -6.11
C ALA A 437 4.22 -5.94 -7.57
N SER A 438 3.23 -5.27 -8.15
CA SER A 438 2.95 -5.37 -9.58
C SER A 438 4.17 -4.89 -10.35
N ILE A 439 4.70 -5.77 -11.19
CA ILE A 439 5.90 -5.49 -12.00
C ILE A 439 5.63 -4.50 -13.13
N GLY A 440 4.37 -4.10 -13.33
CA GLY A 440 4.00 -3.21 -14.42
C GLY A 440 2.74 -2.40 -14.11
N PRO A 441 2.33 -1.56 -15.08
CA PRO A 441 1.24 -0.60 -14.90
C PRO A 441 -0.12 -1.27 -15.07
N TYR A 442 -0.36 -2.37 -14.38
CA TYR A 442 -1.58 -3.15 -14.49
C TYR A 442 -1.95 -3.75 -13.15
N SER A 443 -3.25 -3.94 -12.94
CA SER A 443 -3.76 -4.53 -11.72
C SER A 443 -3.63 -6.05 -11.74
N GLN A 444 -3.38 -6.62 -10.57
CA GLN A 444 -3.29 -8.06 -10.38
C GLN A 444 -4.68 -8.70 -10.45
N SER A 445 -5.70 -8.01 -9.96
CA SER A 445 -7.08 -8.43 -10.08
C SER A 445 -8.04 -7.23 -10.10
N ILE A 446 -9.18 -7.44 -10.75
CA ILE A 446 -10.32 -6.53 -10.72
C ILE A 446 -11.56 -7.34 -10.42
N LYS A 447 -12.30 -6.94 -9.38
CA LYS A 447 -13.60 -7.47 -9.06
C LYS A 447 -14.66 -6.42 -9.38
N VAL A 448 -15.66 -6.83 -10.14
CA VAL A 448 -16.87 -6.08 -10.45
C VAL A 448 -18.06 -6.95 -10.06
N GLY A 449 -19.09 -6.32 -9.50
CA GLY A 449 -20.20 -7.04 -8.86
C GLY A 449 -19.93 -7.37 -7.40
#